data_AF-A0A9D2VWP0-F1
#
_entry.id   AF-A0A9D2VWP0-F1
#
_cell.length_a   1.000
_cell.length_b   1.000
_cell.length_c   1.000
_cell.angle_alpha   90.00
_cell.angle_beta   90.00
_cell.angle_gamma   90.00
#
_symmetry.space_group_name_H-M   'P 1'
#
loop_
_entity.id
_entity.type
_entity.pdbx_description
1 polymer ?
#
loop_
_entity_poly.entity_id
_entity_poly.type
_entity_poly.pdbx_seq_one_letter_code
_entity_poly.pdbx_strand_id
1 'polypeptide(L)'
;MRYDTPICFQRITPGEYDPDTGNYADDIVEETLRYASVMNTGEDTLRLVYDGPKQGSLTIQIQNHYTEPFDRIRVGEKVYSVDYSRELRTKHVFVVSEVQ
;
A
#
# COMPACT_ATOMS: atom_id res chain seq x y z
N MET A 1 -12.71 10.90 11.71
CA MET A 1 -11.92 9.82 11.07
C MET A 1 -11.25 9.04 12.17
N ARG A 2 -11.46 7.71 12.22
CA ARG A 2 -10.84 6.81 13.19
C ARG A 2 -9.73 6.03 12.47
N TYR A 3 -8.61 5.82 13.16
CA TYR A 3 -7.46 5.07 12.68
C TYR A 3 -7.42 3.73 13.41
N ASP A 4 -8.41 2.90 13.15
CA ASP A 4 -8.66 1.63 13.84
C ASP A 4 -8.36 0.41 12.97
N THR A 5 -8.20 0.60 11.65
CA THR A 5 -7.90 -0.51 10.74
C THR A 5 -6.40 -0.79 10.71
N PRO A 6 -5.95 -2.00 11.08
CA PRO A 6 -4.55 -2.39 10.92
C PRO A 6 -4.26 -2.64 9.43
N ILE A 7 -3.19 -2.02 8.95
CA ILE A 7 -2.62 -2.22 7.62
C ILE A 7 -1.17 -2.68 7.78
N CYS A 8 -0.69 -3.54 6.91
CA CYS A 8 0.71 -3.97 6.86
C CYS A 8 1.34 -3.44 5.58
N PHE A 9 2.38 -2.63 5.71
CA PHE A 9 3.24 -2.28 4.58
C PHE A 9 4.19 -3.43 4.32
N GLN A 10 4.10 -4.02 3.13
CA GLN A 10 4.98 -5.10 2.70
C GLN A 10 6.10 -4.51 1.86
N ARG A 11 7.33 -4.76 2.28
CA ARG A 11 8.53 -4.49 1.49
C ARG A 11 9.14 -5.81 1.08
N ILE A 12 9.30 -6.00 -0.23
CA ILE A 12 9.88 -7.20 -0.81
C ILE A 12 11.32 -6.85 -1.16
N THR A 13 12.26 -7.38 -0.39
CA THR A 13 13.68 -7.29 -0.72
C THR A 13 14.06 -8.54 -1.51
N PRO A 14 14.44 -8.41 -2.80
CA PRO A 14 14.85 -9.56 -3.58
C PRO A 14 16.09 -10.18 -2.93
N GLY A 15 16.11 -11.50 -2.80
CA GLY A 15 17.25 -12.19 -2.20
C GLY A 15 18.55 -11.89 -2.95
N GLU A 16 19.65 -11.76 -2.22
CA GLU A 16 20.96 -11.56 -2.84
C GLU A 16 21.30 -12.74 -3.76
N TYR A 17 21.98 -12.41 -4.87
CA TYR A 17 22.51 -13.43 -5.76
C TYR A 17 23.67 -14.13 -5.08
N ASP A 18 23.58 -15.44 -4.91
CA ASP A 18 24.67 -16.28 -4.41
C ASP A 18 25.51 -16.77 -5.61
N PRO A 19 26.75 -16.25 -5.81
CA PRO A 19 27.61 -16.63 -6.91
C PRO A 19 28.15 -18.06 -6.80
N ASP A 20 28.15 -18.68 -5.61
CA ASP A 20 28.64 -20.05 -5.42
C ASP A 20 27.60 -21.09 -5.84
N THR A 21 26.31 -20.81 -5.57
CA THR A 21 25.19 -21.70 -5.92
C THR A 21 24.52 -21.32 -7.25
N GLY A 22 24.77 -20.11 -7.75
CA GLY A 22 24.15 -19.54 -8.96
C GLY A 22 22.66 -19.24 -8.82
N ASN A 23 22.14 -19.27 -7.59
CA ASN A 23 20.73 -19.07 -7.26
C ASN A 23 20.53 -17.75 -6.51
N TYR A 24 19.36 -17.16 -6.65
CA TYR A 24 18.93 -16.07 -5.77
C TYR A 24 18.46 -16.66 -4.45
N ALA A 25 18.81 -16.02 -3.34
CA ALA A 25 18.23 -16.34 -2.04
C ALA A 25 16.71 -16.07 -2.04
N ASP A 26 16.00 -16.64 -1.06
CA ASP A 26 14.56 -16.40 -0.91
C ASP A 26 14.28 -14.90 -0.66
N ASP A 27 13.20 -14.40 -1.26
CA ASP A 27 12.77 -13.02 -1.08
C ASP A 27 12.37 -12.75 0.38
N ILE A 28 12.90 -11.68 0.96
CA ILE A 28 12.58 -11.27 2.33
C ILE A 28 11.42 -10.28 2.26
N VAL A 29 10.28 -10.69 2.81
CA VAL A 29 9.11 -9.81 2.96
C VAL A 29 9.09 -9.21 4.37
N GLU A 30 9.45 -7.93 4.47
CA GLU A 30 9.30 -7.17 5.71
C GLU A 30 7.87 -6.61 5.79
N GLU A 31 7.13 -6.92 6.86
CA GLU A 31 5.79 -6.38 7.09
C GLU A 31 5.78 -5.38 8.25
N THR A 32 5.49 -4.10 7.97
CA THR A 32 5.35 -3.06 8.99
C THR A 32 3.88 -2.78 9.28
N LEU A 33 3.41 -3.17 10.47
CA LEU A 33 2.02 -2.93 10.90
C LEU A 33 1.81 -1.47 11.30
N ARG A 34 0.79 -0.84 10.73
CA ARG A 34 0.34 0.53 11.03
C ARG A 34 -1.17 0.61 11.12
N TYR A 35 -1.66 1.63 11.81
CA TYR A 35 -3.09 1.89 11.92
C TYR A 35 -3.49 3.00 10.95
N ALA A 36 -4.50 2.71 10.14
CA ALA A 36 -5.00 3.59 9.11
C ALA A 36 -6.53 3.71 9.17
N SER A 37 -7.04 4.80 8.60
CA SER A 37 -8.44 4.97 8.26
C SER A 37 -8.62 4.49 6.83
N VAL A 38 -9.32 3.38 6.64
CA VAL A 38 -9.64 2.84 5.31
C VAL A 38 -11.04 3.29 4.91
N MET A 39 -11.15 3.92 3.75
CA MET A 39 -12.41 4.38 3.17
C MET A 39 -12.54 3.81 1.77
N ASN A 40 -13.72 3.33 1.40
CA ASN A 40 -13.96 2.93 0.01
C ASN A 40 -14.04 4.20 -0.86
N THR A 41 -13.21 4.28 -1.90
CA THR A 41 -13.23 5.42 -2.80
C THR A 41 -14.39 5.24 -3.75
N GLY A 42 -15.51 5.92 -3.50
CA GLY A 42 -16.63 5.93 -4.43
C GLY A 42 -16.16 6.33 -5.84
N GLU A 43 -16.56 5.55 -6.83
CA GLU A 43 -16.15 5.65 -8.24
C GLU A 43 -16.29 7.08 -8.80
N ASP A 44 -17.21 7.88 -8.25
CA ASP A 44 -17.48 9.26 -8.63
C ASP A 44 -16.28 10.22 -8.40
N THR A 45 -15.49 10.01 -7.36
CA THR A 45 -14.34 10.89 -7.04
C THR A 45 -13.09 10.56 -7.86
N LEU A 46 -12.92 9.29 -8.24
CA LEU A 46 -11.83 8.84 -9.10
C LEU A 46 -12.02 9.27 -10.54
N ARG A 47 -13.27 9.28 -11.04
CA ARG A 47 -13.61 9.75 -12.40
C ARG A 47 -13.19 11.18 -12.71
N LEU A 48 -13.15 12.06 -11.70
CA LEU A 48 -12.82 13.47 -11.91
C LEU A 48 -11.31 13.71 -12.07
N VAL A 49 -10.48 12.80 -11.53
CA VAL A 49 -9.02 13.00 -11.45
C VAL A 49 -8.26 11.97 -12.30
N TYR A 50 -8.84 10.79 -12.55
CA TYR A 50 -8.21 9.69 -13.26
C TYR A 50 -9.07 9.16 -14.42
N ASP A 51 -8.38 8.67 -15.44
CA ASP A 51 -8.90 8.18 -16.74
C ASP A 51 -9.68 6.85 -16.59
N GLY A 52 -10.78 6.89 -15.84
CA GLY A 52 -11.74 5.79 -15.72
C GLY A 52 -11.87 5.20 -14.31
N PRO A 53 -13.01 4.53 -14.04
CA PRO A 53 -13.29 3.91 -12.74
C PRO A 53 -12.37 2.70 -12.54
N LYS A 54 -11.41 2.80 -11.61
CA LYS A 54 -10.72 1.63 -11.06
C LYS A 54 -11.65 0.97 -10.03
N GLN A 55 -12.40 -0.02 -10.47
CA GLN A 55 -13.29 -0.81 -9.63
C GLN A 55 -12.48 -1.41 -8.46
N GLY A 56 -12.94 -1.25 -7.21
CA GLY A 56 -12.23 -1.76 -6.02
C GLY A 56 -11.15 -0.84 -5.44
N SER A 57 -11.14 0.44 -5.79
CA SER A 57 -10.21 1.42 -5.22
C SER A 57 -10.52 1.75 -3.76
N LEU A 58 -9.52 1.72 -2.89
CA LEU A 58 -9.61 2.16 -1.50
C LEU A 58 -8.72 3.36 -1.23
N THR A 59 -9.21 4.27 -0.39
CA THR A 59 -8.44 5.38 0.16
C THR A 59 -8.01 5.01 1.57
N ILE A 60 -6.72 4.84 1.77
CA ILE A 60 -6.09 4.57 3.06
C ILE A 60 -5.49 5.87 3.56
N GLN A 61 -5.82 6.28 4.78
CA GLN A 61 -5.23 7.47 5.40
C GLN A 61 -4.52 7.08 6.68
N ILE A 62 -3.27 7.49 6.84
CA ILE A 62 -2.51 7.30 8.09
C ILE A 62 -2.29 8.64 8.80
N GLN A 63 -2.19 8.55 10.12
CA GLN A 63 -1.74 9.67 10.95
C GLN A 63 -0.21 9.66 10.93
N ASN A 64 0.41 10.74 10.45
CA ASN A 64 1.84 10.86 10.07
C ASN A 64 2.18 10.41 8.64
N HIS A 65 3.43 10.66 8.25
CA HIS A 65 4.00 10.27 6.97
C HIS A 65 4.70 8.92 7.11
N TYR A 66 4.44 8.03 6.15
CA TYR A 66 5.26 6.86 5.95
C TYR A 66 6.35 7.21 4.94
N THR A 67 7.61 7.22 5.39
CA THR A 67 8.78 7.56 4.56
C THR A 67 9.66 6.35 4.25
N GLU A 68 9.31 5.19 4.81
CA GLU A 68 10.03 3.94 4.55
C GLU A 68 9.65 3.41 3.16
N PRO A 69 10.59 2.74 2.45
CA PRO A 69 10.28 2.08 1.19
C PRO A 69 9.36 0.88 1.43
N PHE A 70 8.35 0.73 0.56
CA PHE A 70 7.42 -0.39 0.58
C PHE A 70 6.95 -0.65 -0.85
N ASP A 71 6.52 -1.89 -1.12
CA ASP A 71 6.06 -2.31 -2.44
C ASP A 71 4.54 -2.43 -2.49
N ARG A 72 3.93 -2.97 -1.43
CA ARG A 72 2.50 -3.27 -1.38
C ARG A 72 1.92 -2.98 0.00
N ILE A 73 0.61 -2.82 0.08
CA ILE A 73 -0.11 -2.64 1.34
C ILE A 73 -1.11 -3.77 1.50
N ARG A 74 -1.00 -4.53 2.58
CA ARG A 74 -1.97 -5.55 2.98
C ARG A 74 -2.95 -4.95 3.99
N VAL A 75 -4.24 -5.07 3.72
CA VAL A 75 -5.30 -4.66 4.65
C VAL A 75 -6.09 -5.91 5.03
N GLY A 76 -5.85 -6.42 6.24
CA GLY A 76 -6.40 -7.71 6.67
C GLY A 76 -5.87 -8.86 5.81
N GLU A 77 -6.76 -9.50 5.04
CA GLU A 77 -6.44 -10.63 4.14
C GLU A 77 -6.19 -10.21 2.70
N LYS A 78 -6.49 -8.96 2.33
CA LYS A 78 -6.39 -8.47 0.96
C LYS A 78 -5.12 -7.67 0.74
N VAL A 79 -4.50 -7.86 -0.42
CA VAL A 79 -3.31 -7.12 -0.84
C VAL A 79 -3.69 -6.07 -1.86
N TYR A 80 -3.16 -4.87 -1.66
CA TYR A 80 -3.43 -3.69 -2.46
C TYR A 80 -2.12 -3.10 -3.00
N SER A 81 -2.17 -2.61 -4.23
CA SER A 81 -1.10 -1.83 -4.85
C SER A 81 -1.40 -0.35 -4.70
N VAL A 82 -0.39 0.46 -4.42
CA VAL A 82 -0.55 1.91 -4.31
C VAL A 82 -0.45 2.53 -5.70
N ASP A 83 -1.56 3.06 -6.20
CA ASP A 83 -1.59 3.79 -7.47
C ASP A 83 -1.19 5.25 -7.30
N TYR A 84 -1.56 5.83 -6.16
CA TYR A 84 -1.31 7.23 -5.88
C TYR A 84 -1.11 7.48 -4.39
N SER A 85 -0.16 8.34 -4.06
CA SER A 85 0.09 8.80 -2.71
C SER A 85 0.04 10.32 -2.67
N ARG A 86 -0.50 10.85 -1.57
CA ARG A 86 -0.58 12.28 -1.30
C ARG A 86 -0.21 12.56 0.15
N GLU A 87 0.85 13.33 0.30
CA GLU A 87 1.28 13.86 1.58
C GLU A 87 0.52 15.15 1.90
N LEU A 88 -0.19 15.14 3.03
CA LEU A 88 -0.80 16.31 3.63
C LEU A 88 0.05 16.74 4.83
N ARG A 89 -0.18 17.96 5.34
CA ARG A 89 0.63 18.54 6.44
C ARG A 89 0.83 17.63 7.66
N THR A 90 -0.15 16.80 8.01
CA THR A 90 -0.11 15.90 9.19
C THR A 90 -0.55 14.47 8.90
N LYS A 91 -0.84 14.14 7.64
CA LYS A 91 -1.43 12.87 7.22
C LYS A 91 -0.84 12.43 5.90
N HIS A 92 -0.79 11.13 5.67
CA HIS A 92 -0.51 10.57 4.35
C HIS A 92 -1.76 9.85 3.86
N VAL A 93 -2.19 10.18 2.65
CA VAL A 93 -3.31 9.54 1.95
C VAL A 93 -2.77 8.68 0.82
N PHE A 94 -3.18 7.43 0.77
CA PHE A 94 -2.87 6.49 -0.29
C PHE A 94 -4.16 6.08 -0.98
N VAL A 95 -4.17 6.11 -2.30
CA VAL A 95 -5.21 5.52 -3.12
C VAL A 95 -4.63 4.22 -3.66
N VAL A 96 -5.32 3.13 -3.35
CA VAL A 96 -4.84 1.78 -3.61
C VAL A 96 -5.88 0.98 -4.39
N SER A 97 -5.42 0.12 -5.30
CA SER A 97 -6.27 -0.82 -6.03
C SER A 97 -5.97 -2.24 -5.59
N GLU A 98 -7.01 -3.07 -5.52
CA GLU A 98 -6.88 -4.49 -5.18
C GLU A 98 -6.05 -5.21 -6.26
N VAL A 99 -5.03 -5.97 -5.84
CA VAL A 99 -4.24 -6.80 -6.76
C VAL A 99 -4.83 -8.20 -6.72
N GLN A 100 -5.32 -8.67 -7.86
CA GLN A 100 -6.00 -9.97 -8.02
C GLN A 100 -5.03 -11.07 -8.46
#